data_AF-A0A1I8GM84-F1
#
_entry.id   AF-A0A1I8GM84-F1
#
_cell.length_a   1.000
_cell.length_b   1.000
_cell.length_c   1.000
_cell.angle_alpha   90.00
_cell.angle_beta   90.00
_cell.angle_gamma   90.00
#
_symmetry.space_group_name_H-M   'P 1'
#
loop_
_entity.id
_entity.type
_entity.pdbx_description
1 polymer ?
#
loop_
_entity_poly.entity_id
_entity_poly.type
_entity_poly.pdbx_seq_one_letter_code
_entity_poly.pdbx_strand_id
1 'polypeptide(L)'
;MIFRKNYNGMEVLETHKKTPELPEKARSIIASLSLSTDDYEAIGDLMASSFEAGLKASGGPKPAVKMLCSYVTKLPSGSEAGDYLALDLGGTNYRVLLVRLRGSDQEPEILEDVYAVPQELMLGDGAALFTFIAGTLRDFLQANQLSAEPDGERLKLGFTFSFPVEQHGLSSGSLIMWTKGFAAKG
;
A
#
# COMPACT_ATOMS: atom_id res chain seq x y z
N MET A 1 48.80 -26.41 0.39
CA MET A 1 48.82 -27.89 0.29
C MET A 1 47.38 -28.38 0.18
N ILE A 2 46.87 -28.50 -1.05
CA ILE A 2 45.55 -29.09 -1.34
C ILE A 2 45.81 -30.07 -2.48
N PHE A 3 45.56 -31.34 -2.22
CA PHE A 3 45.88 -32.46 -3.09
C PHE A 3 45.02 -32.42 -4.36
N ARG A 4 45.66 -32.39 -5.54
CA ARG A 4 45.03 -32.81 -6.80
C ARG A 4 44.82 -34.32 -6.75
N LYS A 5 43.57 -34.77 -6.75
CA LYS A 5 43.22 -36.14 -7.14
C LYS A 5 42.88 -36.15 -8.63
N ASN A 6 43.76 -36.77 -9.42
CA ASN A 6 43.47 -37.14 -10.81
C ASN A 6 42.39 -38.22 -10.80
N TYR A 7 41.20 -37.90 -11.31
CA TYR A 7 40.20 -38.89 -11.71
C TYR A 7 40.20 -38.97 -13.23
N ASN A 8 41.14 -39.74 -13.80
CA ASN A 8 41.01 -40.26 -15.15
C ASN A 8 39.97 -41.39 -15.10
N GLY A 9 38.77 -41.15 -15.63
CA GLY A 9 37.82 -42.24 -15.92
C GLY A 9 36.38 -42.08 -15.43
N MET A 10 35.88 -40.87 -15.16
CA MET A 10 34.44 -40.66 -14.94
C MET A 10 33.86 -39.88 -16.12
N GLU A 11 33.13 -40.58 -16.99
CA GLU A 11 32.13 -39.94 -17.86
C GLU A 11 31.17 -39.14 -16.98
N VAL A 12 31.11 -37.83 -17.22
CA VAL A 12 30.02 -37.00 -16.70
C VAL A 12 28.78 -37.44 -17.47
N LEU A 13 27.97 -38.31 -16.86
CA LEU A 13 26.59 -38.52 -17.30
C LEU A 13 25.87 -37.19 -17.10
N GLU A 14 25.77 -36.39 -18.17
CA GLU A 14 24.82 -35.29 -18.26
C GLU A 14 23.41 -35.87 -18.22
N THR A 15 22.92 -36.24 -17.03
CA THR A 15 21.49 -36.42 -16.82
C THR A 15 20.88 -35.04 -16.68
N HIS A 16 20.80 -34.30 -17.79
CA HIS A 16 19.80 -33.25 -17.93
C HIS A 16 18.44 -33.93 -17.76
N LYS A 17 17.90 -33.94 -16.53
CA LYS A 17 16.48 -34.25 -16.31
C LYS A 17 15.72 -33.19 -17.11
N LYS A 18 15.25 -33.57 -18.31
CA LYS A 18 14.36 -32.73 -19.12
C LYS A 18 13.22 -32.30 -18.21
N THR A 19 13.05 -31.00 -18.04
CA THR A 19 11.88 -30.43 -17.37
C THR A 19 10.64 -31.05 -18.03
N PRO A 20 9.76 -31.74 -17.28
CA PRO A 20 8.62 -32.42 -17.86
C PRO A 20 7.77 -31.42 -18.63
N GLU A 21 7.37 -31.81 -19.82
CA GLU A 21 6.53 -31.01 -20.70
C GLU A 21 5.20 -30.70 -20.00
N LEU A 22 4.87 -29.41 -19.88
CA LEU A 22 3.59 -28.98 -19.31
C LEU A 22 2.43 -29.57 -20.12
N PRO A 23 1.35 -30.07 -19.48
CA PRO A 23 0.15 -30.51 -20.18
C PRO A 23 -0.39 -29.42 -21.11
N GLU A 24 -0.97 -29.83 -22.24
CA GLU A 24 -1.51 -28.91 -23.25
C GLU A 24 -2.48 -27.88 -22.67
N LYS A 25 -3.36 -28.31 -21.75
CA LYS A 25 -4.28 -27.42 -21.03
C LYS A 25 -3.55 -26.31 -20.26
N ALA A 26 -2.44 -26.62 -19.61
CA ALA A 26 -1.65 -25.63 -18.87
C ALA A 26 -0.97 -24.65 -19.83
N ARG A 27 -0.46 -25.12 -20.98
CA ARG A 27 0.13 -24.25 -22.02
C ARG A 27 -0.89 -23.29 -22.60
N SER A 28 -2.10 -23.77 -22.89
CA SER A 28 -3.18 -22.93 -23.42
C SER A 28 -3.58 -21.82 -22.43
N ILE A 29 -3.67 -22.14 -21.13
CA ILE A 29 -3.94 -21.13 -20.10
C ILE A 29 -2.81 -20.09 -20.06
N ILE A 30 -1.55 -20.53 -20.00
CA ILE A 30 -0.40 -19.61 -19.95
C ILE A 30 -0.34 -18.73 -21.19
N ALA A 31 -0.58 -19.30 -22.38
CA ALA A 31 -0.64 -18.55 -23.63
C ALA A 31 -1.75 -17.49 -23.61
N SER A 32 -2.93 -17.81 -23.05
CA SER A 32 -4.04 -16.84 -22.92
C SER A 32 -3.76 -15.69 -21.93
N LEU A 33 -2.79 -15.86 -21.05
CA LEU A 33 -2.34 -14.84 -20.08
C LEU A 33 -1.08 -14.11 -20.56
N SER A 34 -0.51 -14.53 -21.70
CA SER A 34 0.69 -13.93 -22.27
C SER A 34 0.28 -12.77 -23.17
N LEU A 35 0.70 -11.56 -22.77
CA LEU A 35 0.45 -10.34 -23.53
C LEU A 35 1.64 -10.08 -24.47
N SER A 36 1.32 -9.74 -25.71
CA SER A 36 2.27 -9.23 -26.70
C SER A 36 2.60 -7.76 -26.43
N THR A 37 3.62 -7.22 -27.10
CA THR A 37 3.93 -5.78 -27.04
C THR A 37 2.73 -4.94 -27.49
N ASP A 38 2.06 -5.32 -28.57
CA ASP A 38 0.88 -4.63 -29.10
C ASP A 38 -0.27 -4.58 -28.06
N ASP A 39 -0.44 -5.66 -27.28
CA ASP A 39 -1.44 -5.68 -26.19
C ASP A 39 -1.08 -4.66 -25.09
N TYR A 40 0.20 -4.55 -24.72
CA TYR A 40 0.64 -3.55 -23.74
C TYR A 40 0.46 -2.12 -24.22
N GLU A 41 0.75 -1.85 -25.50
CA GLU A 41 0.52 -0.54 -26.12
C GLU A 41 -0.98 -0.19 -26.10
N ALA A 42 -1.84 -1.13 -26.51
CA ALA A 42 -3.30 -0.94 -26.48
C ALA A 42 -3.84 -0.71 -25.06
N ILE A 43 -3.31 -1.42 -24.05
CA ILE A 43 -3.65 -1.20 -22.63
C ILE A 43 -3.19 0.20 -22.19
N GLY A 44 -2.00 0.64 -22.60
CA GLY A 44 -1.48 1.98 -22.33
C GLY A 44 -2.41 3.08 -22.86
N ASP A 45 -2.81 2.98 -24.12
CA ASP A 45 -3.73 3.92 -24.77
C ASP A 45 -5.11 3.94 -24.09
N LEU A 46 -5.63 2.77 -23.72
CA LEU A 46 -6.88 2.64 -22.99
C LEU A 46 -6.81 3.29 -21.60
N MET A 47 -5.70 3.10 -20.89
CA MET A 47 -5.45 3.70 -19.58
C MET A 47 -5.36 5.23 -19.68
N ALA A 48 -4.60 5.74 -20.64
CA ALA A 48 -4.48 7.18 -20.89
C ALA A 48 -5.86 7.81 -21.18
N SER A 49 -6.64 7.19 -22.07
CA SER A 49 -8.00 7.62 -22.38
C SER A 49 -8.92 7.60 -21.16
N SER A 50 -8.79 6.57 -20.30
CA SER A 50 -9.56 6.45 -19.06
C SER A 50 -9.18 7.53 -18.04
N PHE A 51 -7.91 7.90 -17.96
CA PHE A 51 -7.44 9.00 -17.10
C PHE A 51 -8.00 10.34 -17.55
N GLU A 52 -7.97 10.63 -18.85
CA GLU A 52 -8.56 11.85 -19.38
C GLU A 52 -10.06 11.94 -19.11
N ALA A 53 -10.79 10.85 -19.33
CA ALA A 53 -12.21 10.77 -19.03
C ALA A 53 -12.48 11.00 -17.53
N GLY A 54 -11.64 10.42 -16.66
CA GLY A 54 -11.69 10.64 -15.22
C GLY A 54 -11.49 12.09 -14.80
N LEU A 55 -10.49 12.77 -15.37
CA LEU A 55 -10.17 14.17 -15.09
C LEU A 55 -11.24 15.14 -15.62
N LYS A 56 -11.87 14.84 -16.75
CA LYS A 56 -12.93 15.67 -17.37
C LYS A 56 -14.31 15.44 -16.75
N ALA A 57 -14.49 14.36 -15.98
CA ALA A 57 -15.77 13.97 -15.44
C ALA A 57 -16.33 15.06 -14.50
N SER A 58 -17.46 15.65 -14.89
CA SER A 58 -18.24 16.57 -14.07
C SER A 58 -19.72 16.29 -14.30
N GLY A 59 -20.42 15.83 -13.26
CA GLY A 59 -21.86 15.52 -13.33
C GLY A 59 -22.25 14.55 -14.47
N GLY A 60 -22.17 13.23 -14.24
CA GLY A 60 -22.49 12.21 -15.24
C GLY A 60 -22.23 10.79 -14.75
N PRO A 61 -22.21 9.78 -15.65
CA PRO A 61 -21.85 8.41 -15.31
C PRO A 61 -20.45 8.37 -14.67
N LYS A 62 -20.30 7.59 -13.58
CA LYS A 62 -19.02 7.49 -12.89
C LYS A 62 -17.99 6.83 -13.81
N PRO A 63 -16.85 7.48 -14.11
CA PRO A 63 -15.81 6.89 -14.94
C PRO A 63 -15.19 5.67 -14.24
N ALA A 64 -14.66 4.73 -15.03
CA ALA A 64 -13.98 3.54 -14.51
C ALA A 64 -12.78 3.91 -13.64
N VAL A 65 -11.97 4.88 -14.11
CA VAL A 65 -10.88 5.49 -13.35
C VAL A 65 -11.31 6.89 -12.87
N LYS A 66 -11.36 7.09 -11.55
CA LYS A 66 -12.00 8.27 -10.94
C LYS A 66 -11.11 9.52 -10.86
N MET A 67 -9.79 9.37 -10.94
CA MET A 67 -8.81 10.47 -10.87
C MET A 67 -9.09 11.46 -9.72
N LEU A 68 -9.26 10.94 -8.50
CA LEU A 68 -9.62 11.71 -7.31
C LEU A 68 -8.48 12.68 -6.91
N CYS A 69 -8.83 13.93 -6.58
CA CYS A 69 -7.87 14.96 -6.16
C CYS A 69 -7.39 14.72 -4.72
N SER A 70 -6.06 14.66 -4.52
CA SER A 70 -5.46 14.42 -3.20
C SER A 70 -5.26 15.69 -2.35
N TYR A 71 -5.38 16.87 -2.97
CA TYR A 71 -5.01 18.18 -2.40
C TYR A 71 -3.52 18.33 -2.03
N VAL A 72 -2.66 17.37 -2.38
CA VAL A 72 -1.20 17.50 -2.29
C VAL A 72 -0.69 18.15 -3.57
N THR A 73 -0.20 19.39 -3.47
CA THR A 73 0.20 20.20 -4.63
C THR A 73 1.70 20.32 -4.82
N LYS A 74 2.50 19.80 -3.89
CA LYS A 74 3.97 19.86 -3.91
C LYS A 74 4.54 18.52 -3.48
N LEU A 75 5.64 18.15 -4.14
CA LEU A 75 6.46 17.01 -3.71
C LEU A 75 7.33 17.43 -2.52
N PRO A 76 7.81 16.46 -1.72
CA PRO A 76 8.75 16.73 -0.65
C PRO A 76 10.02 17.44 -1.15
N SER A 77 10.53 18.39 -0.38
CA SER A 77 11.79 19.09 -0.66
C SER A 77 13.01 18.35 -0.13
N GLY A 78 12.83 17.40 0.78
CA GLY A 78 13.89 16.74 1.54
C GLY A 78 14.35 17.57 2.75
N SER A 79 13.85 18.80 2.93
CA SER A 79 14.17 19.65 4.07
C SER A 79 13.15 19.53 5.20
N GLU A 80 12.20 18.60 5.11
CA GLU A 80 11.20 18.36 6.12
C GLU A 80 11.86 17.91 7.44
N ALA A 81 11.39 18.49 8.54
CA ALA A 81 11.86 18.16 9.87
C ALA A 81 10.69 18.12 10.86
N GLY A 82 10.86 17.34 11.92
CA GLY A 82 9.91 17.19 13.00
C GLY A 82 9.44 15.76 13.20
N ASP A 83 8.63 15.58 14.23
CA ASP A 83 8.08 14.29 14.64
C ASP A 83 6.59 14.25 14.25
N TYR A 84 6.21 13.25 13.47
CA TYR A 84 4.88 13.11 12.89
C TYR A 84 4.31 11.74 13.21
N LEU A 85 3.04 11.70 13.59
CA LEU A 85 2.29 10.47 13.66
C LEU A 85 1.75 10.12 12.27
N ALA A 86 1.76 8.84 11.93
CA ALA A 86 1.06 8.35 10.76
C ALA A 86 0.20 7.14 11.13
N LEU A 87 -1.00 7.09 10.54
CA LEU A 87 -1.85 5.92 10.54
C LEU A 87 -1.90 5.37 9.11
N ASP A 88 -1.72 4.06 8.96
CA ASP A 88 -1.90 3.39 7.68
C ASP A 88 -2.93 2.28 7.83
N LEU A 89 -4.15 2.53 7.34
CA LEU A 89 -5.21 1.54 7.28
C LEU A 89 -5.26 0.94 5.88
N GLY A 90 -4.67 -0.25 5.76
CA GLY A 90 -4.67 -1.06 4.55
C GLY A 90 -5.83 -2.05 4.46
N GLY A 91 -5.70 -3.03 3.57
CA GLY A 91 -6.71 -4.09 3.39
C GLY A 91 -6.65 -5.21 4.43
N THR A 92 -5.49 -5.46 5.04
CA THR A 92 -5.28 -6.59 5.97
C THR A 92 -4.65 -6.13 7.28
N ASN A 93 -3.70 -5.19 7.20
CA ASN A 93 -3.00 -4.66 8.36
C ASN A 93 -3.31 -3.18 8.54
N TYR A 94 -3.30 -2.78 9.80
CA TYR A 94 -3.32 -1.41 10.25
C TYR A 94 -1.99 -1.09 10.95
N ARG A 95 -1.44 0.10 10.74
CA ARG A 95 -0.19 0.53 11.37
C ARG A 95 -0.35 1.86 12.08
N VAL A 96 0.32 1.99 13.21
CA VAL A 96 0.57 3.26 13.91
C VAL A 96 2.07 3.51 13.81
N LEU A 97 2.46 4.70 13.34
CA LEU A 97 3.86 5.06 13.16
C LEU A 97 4.18 6.39 13.84
N LEU A 98 5.39 6.49 14.40
CA LEU A 98 6.08 7.76 14.63
C LEU A 98 7.19 7.88 13.58
N VAL A 99 7.10 8.90 12.74
CA VAL A 99 8.09 9.24 11.73
C VAL A 99 8.84 10.49 12.19
N ARG A 100 10.16 10.38 12.32
CA ARG A 100 11.02 11.50 12.69
C ARG A 100 11.83 11.91 11.47
N LEU A 101 11.52 13.10 10.97
CA LEU A 101 12.24 13.72 9.88
C LEU A 101 13.29 14.67 10.46
N ARG A 102 14.49 14.61 9.90
CA ARG A 102 15.67 15.34 10.41
C ARG A 102 16.33 16.22 9.34
N GLY A 103 15.60 16.55 8.27
CA GLY A 103 16.09 17.35 7.15
C GLY A 103 16.93 16.53 6.16
N SER A 104 17.63 17.24 5.28
CA SER A 104 18.23 16.69 4.04
C SER A 104 19.43 15.77 4.25
N ASP A 105 20.03 15.79 5.43
CA ASP A 105 21.32 15.13 5.68
C ASP A 105 21.19 13.86 6.54
N GLN A 106 19.96 13.45 6.85
CA GLN A 106 19.69 12.33 7.74
C GLN A 106 18.49 11.51 7.24
N GLU A 107 18.65 10.19 7.29
CA GLU A 107 17.56 9.25 7.00
C GLU A 107 16.43 9.40 8.04
N PRO A 108 15.17 9.25 7.63
CA PRO A 108 14.05 9.21 8.57
C PRO A 108 14.17 8.08 9.59
N GLU A 109 13.90 8.36 10.86
CA GLU A 109 13.67 7.30 11.84
C GLU A 109 12.18 6.95 11.88
N ILE A 110 11.87 5.66 11.90
CA ILE A 110 10.50 5.16 11.94
C ILE A 110 10.37 4.18 13.09
N LEU A 111 9.43 4.46 13.98
CA LEU A 111 8.90 3.49 14.95
C LEU A 111 7.51 3.09 14.47
N GLU A 112 7.22 1.80 14.41
CA GLU A 112 5.91 1.30 13.97
C GLU A 112 5.40 0.17 14.87
N ASP A 113 4.09 0.16 15.10
CA ASP A 113 3.35 -1.00 15.57
C ASP A 113 2.37 -1.45 14.47
N VAL A 114 2.30 -2.75 14.24
CA VAL A 114 1.42 -3.37 13.25
C VAL A 114 0.33 -4.17 13.95
N TYR A 115 -0.92 -3.93 13.55
CA TYR A 115 -2.10 -4.56 14.10
C TYR A 115 -2.86 -5.27 12.98
N ALA A 116 -3.30 -6.50 13.25
CA ALA A 116 -4.31 -7.15 12.44
C ALA A 116 -5.67 -6.51 12.74
N VAL A 117 -6.44 -6.17 11.70
CA VAL A 117 -7.80 -5.66 11.89
C VAL A 117 -8.74 -6.87 12.00
N PRO A 118 -9.45 -7.06 13.13
CA PRO A 118 -10.44 -8.12 13.27
C PRO A 118 -11.50 -8.07 12.17
N GLN A 119 -11.85 -9.22 11.61
CA GLN A 119 -12.83 -9.30 10.51
C GLN A 119 -14.20 -8.74 10.92
N GLU A 120 -14.56 -8.91 12.19
CA GLU A 120 -15.79 -8.38 12.77
C GLU A 120 -15.84 -6.85 12.71
N LEU A 121 -14.68 -6.18 12.84
CA LEU A 121 -14.58 -4.72 12.70
C LEU A 121 -14.56 -4.29 11.23
N MET A 122 -13.94 -5.08 10.34
CA MET A 122 -13.95 -4.80 8.90
C MET A 122 -15.36 -4.82 8.32
N LEU A 123 -16.25 -5.68 8.84
CA LEU A 123 -17.62 -5.90 8.34
C LEU A 123 -18.72 -5.34 9.26
N GLY A 124 -18.32 -4.79 10.41
CA GLY A 124 -19.23 -4.36 11.46
C GLY A 124 -19.63 -2.89 11.38
N ASP A 125 -19.54 -2.20 12.50
CA ASP A 125 -19.87 -0.79 12.64
C ASP A 125 -18.61 0.09 12.51
N GLY A 126 -18.72 1.20 11.79
CA GLY A 126 -17.64 2.14 11.54
C GLY A 126 -17.16 2.79 12.83
N ALA A 127 -18.04 3.16 13.75
CA ALA A 127 -17.64 3.73 15.03
C ALA A 127 -16.83 2.73 15.86
N ALA A 128 -17.17 1.43 15.80
CA ALA A 128 -16.38 0.37 16.44
C ALA A 128 -14.97 0.25 15.81
N LEU A 129 -14.86 0.28 14.47
CA LEU A 129 -13.57 0.29 13.77
C LEU A 129 -12.71 1.50 14.17
N PHE A 130 -13.28 2.71 14.17
CA PHE A 130 -12.55 3.92 14.56
C PHE A 130 -12.23 3.96 16.06
N THR A 131 -13.05 3.33 16.91
CA THR A 131 -12.74 3.13 18.34
C THR A 131 -11.53 2.24 18.52
N PHE A 132 -11.43 1.15 17.75
CA PHE A 132 -10.25 0.29 17.73
C PHE A 132 -8.99 1.06 17.32
N ILE A 133 -9.05 1.82 16.22
CA ILE A 133 -7.95 2.68 15.73
C ILE A 133 -7.51 3.70 16.79
N ALA A 134 -8.46 4.36 17.45
CA ALA A 134 -8.18 5.32 18.51
C ALA A 134 -7.53 4.64 19.74
N GLY A 135 -7.99 3.44 20.10
CA GLY A 135 -7.42 2.64 21.19
C GLY A 135 -5.96 2.25 20.92
N THR A 136 -5.67 1.70 19.75
CA THR A 136 -4.32 1.33 19.33
C THR A 136 -3.37 2.53 19.24
N LEU A 137 -3.87 3.69 18.77
CA LEU A 137 -3.08 4.92 18.76
C LEU A 137 -2.75 5.36 20.19
N ARG A 138 -3.71 5.35 21.11
CA ARG A 138 -3.47 5.67 22.53
C ARG A 138 -2.40 4.75 23.12
N ASP A 139 -2.52 3.45 22.91
CA ASP A 139 -1.62 2.46 23.49
C ASP A 139 -0.18 2.65 22.95
N PHE A 140 -0.04 2.92 21.64
CA PHE A 140 1.25 3.28 21.01
C PHE A 140 1.86 4.54 21.63
N LEU A 141 1.07 5.60 21.84
CA LEU A 141 1.55 6.85 22.44
C LEU A 141 2.00 6.66 23.88
N GLN A 142 1.31 5.82 24.66
CA GLN A 142 1.69 5.50 26.03
C GLN A 142 2.98 4.70 26.09
N ALA A 143 3.10 3.64 25.29
CA ALA A 143 4.28 2.79 25.25
C ALA A 143 5.56 3.58 24.90
N ASN A 144 5.43 4.55 23.99
CA ASN A 144 6.55 5.36 23.52
C ASN A 144 6.74 6.68 24.29
N GLN A 145 6.00 6.90 25.39
CA GLN A 145 6.07 8.12 26.21
C GLN A 145 5.83 9.41 25.39
N LEU A 146 4.92 9.35 24.42
CA LEU A 146 4.53 10.44 23.52
C LEU A 146 3.19 11.10 23.95
N SER A 147 2.69 10.77 25.13
CA SER A 147 1.46 11.36 25.65
C SER A 147 1.72 12.83 25.95
N ALA A 148 1.02 13.73 25.27
CA ALA A 148 1.17 15.16 25.51
C ALA A 148 0.69 15.52 26.93
N GLU A 149 1.49 16.32 27.63
CA GLU A 149 1.02 17.06 28.81
C GLU A 149 -0.15 17.97 28.40
N PRO A 150 -1.05 18.36 29.33
CA PRO A 150 -2.23 19.18 29.03
C PRO A 150 -1.95 20.45 28.21
N ASP A 151 -0.75 21.01 28.35
CA ASP A 151 -0.27 22.23 27.67
C ASP A 151 0.85 21.96 26.63
N GLY A 152 1.11 20.70 26.30
CA GLY A 152 2.14 20.29 25.35
C GLY A 152 1.77 20.52 23.88
N GLU A 153 2.79 20.63 23.02
CA GLU A 153 2.57 20.70 21.58
C GLU A 153 1.95 19.40 21.07
N ARG A 154 0.84 19.52 20.34
CA ARG A 154 0.15 18.36 19.76
C ARG A 154 0.91 17.83 18.56
N LEU A 155 1.21 16.54 18.55
CA LEU A 155 1.79 15.86 17.38
C LEU A 155 0.82 15.94 16.19
N LYS A 156 1.36 16.27 15.03
CA LYS A 156 0.62 16.26 13.76
C LYS A 156 0.45 14.81 13.30
N LEU A 157 -0.74 14.47 12.83
CA LEU A 157 -1.09 13.12 12.37
C LEU A 157 -1.46 13.13 10.89
N GLY A 158 -0.79 12.30 10.10
CA GLY A 158 -1.21 11.92 8.75
C GLY A 158 -2.01 10.63 8.78
N PHE A 159 -3.05 10.51 7.96
CA PHE A 159 -3.84 9.29 7.85
C PHE A 159 -3.85 8.78 6.41
N THR A 160 -3.04 7.76 6.15
CA THR A 160 -3.12 6.95 4.94
C THR A 160 -4.32 6.01 5.05
N PHE A 161 -5.41 6.40 4.40
CA PHE A 161 -6.65 5.63 4.37
C PHE A 161 -6.82 5.01 2.98
N SER A 162 -6.46 3.74 2.83
CA SER A 162 -6.27 3.07 1.54
C SER A 162 -7.57 2.66 0.84
N PHE A 163 -8.56 3.57 0.81
CA PHE A 163 -9.87 3.40 0.18
C PHE A 163 -10.19 4.63 -0.69
N PRO A 164 -11.08 4.49 -1.69
CA PRO A 164 -11.51 5.64 -2.48
C PRO A 164 -12.22 6.68 -1.62
N VAL A 165 -11.63 7.87 -1.48
CA VAL A 165 -12.15 9.01 -0.72
C VAL A 165 -12.38 10.18 -1.66
N GLU A 166 -13.58 10.75 -1.64
CA GLU A 166 -13.85 12.06 -2.21
C GLU A 166 -13.34 13.11 -1.22
N GLN A 167 -12.14 13.64 -1.47
CA GLN A 167 -11.55 14.65 -0.61
C GLN A 167 -12.17 16.02 -0.86
N HIS A 168 -12.42 16.76 0.23
CA HIS A 168 -12.87 18.15 0.20
C HIS A 168 -11.72 19.12 0.57
N GLY A 169 -10.60 18.56 1.02
CA GLY A 169 -9.36 19.24 1.37
C GLY A 169 -8.28 18.24 1.79
N LEU A 170 -7.11 18.73 2.20
CA LEU A 170 -6.00 17.88 2.62
C LEU A 170 -6.33 17.05 3.87
N SER A 171 -7.13 17.59 4.78
CA SER A 171 -7.50 16.97 6.07
C SER A 171 -8.96 16.53 6.15
N SER A 172 -9.68 16.47 5.02
CA SER A 172 -11.10 16.06 5.02
C SER A 172 -11.51 15.36 3.73
N GLY A 173 -12.42 14.41 3.88
CA GLY A 173 -13.01 13.70 2.76
C GLY A 173 -14.10 12.75 3.21
N SER A 174 -14.87 12.27 2.25
CA SER A 174 -15.95 11.31 2.44
C SER A 174 -15.61 10.01 1.75
N LEU A 175 -15.75 8.89 2.45
CA LEU A 175 -15.56 7.58 1.84
C LEU A 175 -16.58 7.36 0.72
N ILE A 176 -16.12 6.99 -0.48
CA ILE A 176 -17.01 6.70 -1.61
C ILE A 176 -17.58 5.29 -1.49
N MET A 177 -16.71 4.33 -1.19
CA MET A 177 -17.08 2.93 -1.00
C MET A 177 -15.96 2.15 -0.33
N TRP A 178 -16.31 1.15 0.46
CA TRP A 178 -15.35 0.17 0.92
C TRP A 178 -14.88 -0.75 -0.21
N THR A 179 -13.65 -1.25 -0.07
CA THR A 179 -13.01 -2.22 -0.99
C THR A 179 -12.20 -3.21 -0.15
N LYS A 180 -11.48 -4.15 -0.78
CA LYS A 180 -10.50 -5.02 -0.10
C LYS A 180 -11.08 -5.84 1.07
N GLY A 181 -12.37 -6.18 1.01
CA GLY A 181 -13.05 -6.97 2.04
C GLY A 181 -13.61 -6.17 3.22
N PHE A 182 -13.45 -4.84 3.24
CA PHE A 182 -14.16 -3.99 4.19
C PHE A 182 -15.61 -3.75 3.75
N ALA A 183 -16.50 -3.60 4.72
CA ALA A 183 -17.91 -3.24 4.52
C ALA A 183 -18.54 -2.59 5.78
N ALA A 184 -17.72 -1.95 6.63
CA ALA A 184 -18.18 -1.33 7.87
C ALA A 184 -19.27 -0.26 7.60
N LYS A 185 -20.30 -0.21 8.43
CA LYS A 185 -21.48 0.66 8.23
C LYS A 185 -21.42 1.89 9.13
N GLY A 186 -22.06 2.98 8.71
CA GLY A 186 -22.12 4.23 9.47
C GLY A 186 -21.54 5.40 8.71
#